data_AF-A0A5N8A914-F1
#
_entry.id   AF-A0A5N8A914-F1
#
_cell.length_a   1.000
_cell.length_b   1.000
_cell.length_c   1.000
_cell.angle_alpha   90.00
_cell.angle_beta   90.00
_cell.angle_gamma   90.00
#
_symmetry.space_group_name_H-M   'P 1'
#
loop_
_entity.id
_entity.type
_entity.pdbx_description
1 polymer ?
#
loop_
_entity_poly.entity_id
_entity_poly.type
_entity_poly.pdbx_seq_one_letter_code
_entity_poly.pdbx_strand_id
1 'polypeptide(L)'
;MAIGGANDARATSIIMGWFGRNYRRPLILMRALMLELARASHRSIQLAPPCSTRITRDEATMLRALGREESQINACHRDACALLATDTALGAATCFQAVSNCFEDLGTPLR
;
A
#
# COMPACT_ATOMS: atom_id res chain seq x y z
N MET A 1 -1.07 13.31 0.35
CA MET A 1 -2.26 12.87 1.09
C MET A 1 -3.49 13.08 0.21
N ALA A 2 -4.28 12.03 -0.04
CA ALA A 2 -5.60 12.20 -0.64
C ALA A 2 -6.50 12.94 0.36
N ILE A 3 -7.33 13.85 -0.15
CA ILE A 3 -8.06 14.87 0.64
C ILE A 3 -8.93 14.31 1.78
N GLY A 4 -9.32 13.02 1.77
CA GLY A 4 -10.14 12.38 2.82
C GLY A 4 -9.42 11.53 3.88
N GLY A 5 -8.09 11.40 3.83
CA GLY A 5 -7.32 10.62 4.83
C GLY A 5 -7.66 9.12 4.87
N ALA A 6 -7.34 8.44 5.99
CA ALA A 6 -7.54 6.98 6.12
C ALA A 6 -9.02 6.55 6.12
N ASN A 7 -9.95 7.46 6.42
CA ASN A 7 -11.40 7.20 6.46
C ASN A 7 -12.14 7.76 5.23
N ASP A 8 -11.45 7.83 4.10
CA ASP A 8 -12.00 8.36 2.86
C ASP A 8 -13.21 7.51 2.36
N ALA A 9 -14.34 8.19 2.14
CA ALA A 9 -15.58 7.58 1.69
C ALA A 9 -15.49 7.09 0.23
N ARG A 10 -14.72 7.78 -0.62
CA ARG A 10 -14.49 7.40 -2.01
C ARG A 10 -13.63 6.14 -2.10
N ALA A 11 -12.59 6.03 -1.28
CA ALA A 11 -11.79 4.79 -1.17
C ALA A 11 -12.68 3.60 -0.77
N THR A 12 -13.61 3.84 0.16
CA THR A 12 -14.58 2.81 0.58
C THR A 12 -15.50 2.40 -0.56
N SER A 13 -16.07 3.35 -1.31
CA SER A 13 -16.96 3.03 -2.44
C SER A 13 -16.23 2.32 -3.59
N ILE A 14 -14.97 2.68 -3.86
CA ILE A 14 -14.13 2.01 -4.86
C ILE A 14 -13.86 0.55 -4.47
N ILE A 15 -13.39 0.30 -3.24
CA ILE A 15 -13.09 -1.07 -2.78
C ILE A 15 -14.37 -1.90 -2.67
N MET A 16 -15.50 -1.29 -2.27
CA MET A 16 -16.81 -1.93 -2.30
C MET A 16 -17.22 -2.34 -3.72
N GLY A 17 -17.01 -1.47 -4.71
CA GLY A 17 -17.30 -1.76 -6.11
C GLY A 17 -16.43 -2.88 -6.68
N TRP A 18 -15.16 -2.95 -6.29
CA TRP A 18 -14.22 -3.97 -6.77
C TRP A 18 -14.41 -5.35 -6.12
N PHE A 19 -14.58 -5.39 -4.79
CA PHE A 19 -14.56 -6.64 -4.02
C PHE A 19 -15.94 -7.09 -3.52
N GLY A 20 -16.99 -6.30 -3.78
CA GLY A 20 -18.36 -6.63 -3.40
C GLY A 20 -18.49 -6.93 -1.91
N ARG A 21 -19.02 -8.09 -1.54
CA ARG A 21 -19.26 -8.48 -0.14
C ARG A 21 -17.97 -8.59 0.69
N ASN A 22 -16.83 -8.84 0.05
CA ASN A 22 -15.54 -9.07 0.71
C ASN A 22 -14.71 -7.80 0.89
N TYR A 23 -15.23 -6.62 0.53
CA TYR A 23 -14.53 -5.33 0.58
C TYR A 23 -13.90 -4.96 1.93
N ARG A 24 -14.42 -5.48 3.04
CA ARG A 24 -13.96 -5.11 4.38
C ARG A 24 -12.52 -5.53 4.65
N ARG A 25 -12.12 -6.75 4.26
CA ARG A 25 -10.75 -7.25 4.45
C ARG A 25 -9.70 -6.38 3.74
N PRO A 26 -9.79 -6.13 2.42
CA PRO A 26 -8.81 -5.30 1.72
C PRO A 26 -8.88 -3.84 2.18
N LEU A 27 -10.06 -3.31 2.52
CA LEU A 27 -10.20 -1.94 3.04
C LEU A 27 -9.48 -1.74 4.38
N ILE A 28 -9.62 -2.69 5.31
CA ILE A 28 -8.96 -2.61 6.62
C ILE A 28 -7.44 -2.71 6.47
N LEU A 29 -6.96 -3.62 5.62
CA LEU A 29 -5.52 -3.80 5.41
C LEU A 29 -4.89 -2.61 4.68
N MET A 30 -5.57 -2.03 3.70
CA MET A 30 -5.14 -0.78 3.06
C MET A 30 -5.06 0.38 4.06
N ARG A 31 -6.01 0.47 4.99
CA ARG A 31 -5.97 1.47 6.08
C ARG A 31 -4.82 1.24 7.05
N ALA A 32 -4.57 -0.02 7.44
CA ALA A 32 -3.45 -0.37 8.28
C ALA A 32 -2.12 -0.01 7.61
N LEU A 33 -1.96 -0.34 6.33
CA LEU A 33 -0.81 0.06 5.52
C LEU A 33 -0.64 1.58 5.49
N MET A 34 -1.70 2.35 5.21
CA MET A 34 -1.64 3.81 5.20
C MET A 34 -1.21 4.39 6.56
N LEU A 35 -1.75 3.87 7.66
CA LEU A 35 -1.39 4.32 9.00
C LEU A 35 0.06 3.98 9.33
N GLU A 36 0.53 2.80 8.94
CA GLU A 36 1.91 2.38 9.17
C GLU A 36 2.91 3.19 8.36
N LEU A 37 2.60 3.49 7.09
CA LEU A 37 3.42 4.39 6.28
C LEU A 37 3.44 5.81 6.87
N ALA A 38 2.29 6.32 7.35
CA ALA A 38 2.23 7.62 7.99
C ALA A 38 3.01 7.67 9.31
N ARG A 39 3.03 6.57 10.07
CA ARG A 39 3.74 6.44 11.34
C ARG A 39 5.25 6.32 11.16
N ALA A 40 5.69 5.50 10.21
CA ALA A 40 7.09 5.12 10.05
C ALA A 40 7.88 6.01 9.09
N SER A 41 7.22 6.88 8.29
CA SER A 41 7.93 7.69 7.30
C SER A 41 8.70 8.85 7.95
N HIS A 42 10.00 8.94 7.68
CA HIS A 42 10.85 10.06 8.09
C HIS A 42 10.89 11.18 7.05
N ARG A 43 10.18 11.02 5.93
CA ARG A 43 10.07 12.01 4.87
C ARG A 43 8.67 12.08 4.29
N SER A 44 8.40 13.10 3.48
CA SER A 44 7.16 13.18 2.72
C SER A 44 7.19 12.21 1.53
N ILE A 45 6.21 11.30 1.48
CA ILE A 45 6.00 10.38 0.35
C ILE A 45 5.36 11.16 -0.80
N GLN A 46 6.07 11.26 -1.92
CA GLN A 46 5.65 12.05 -3.07
C GLN A 46 4.66 11.26 -3.93
N LEU A 47 3.46 11.81 -4.09
CA LEU A 47 2.45 11.28 -5.01
C LEU A 47 2.29 12.25 -6.18
N ALA A 48 2.15 11.71 -7.38
CA ALA A 48 1.89 12.52 -8.54
C ALA A 48 0.47 13.10 -8.46
N PRO A 49 0.21 14.27 -9.08
CA PRO A 49 -1.15 14.73 -9.24
C PRO A 49 -1.97 13.67 -9.98
N PRO A 50 -3.24 13.44 -9.59
CA PRO A 50 -4.07 12.36 -10.13
C PRO A 50 -4.37 12.50 -11.64
N CYS A 51 -4.16 13.70 -12.21
CA CYS A 51 -4.33 13.97 -13.64
C CYS A 51 -3.05 13.75 -14.47
N SER A 52 -1.95 13.32 -13.86
CA SER A 52 -0.69 13.09 -14.56
C SER A 52 -0.59 11.66 -15.10
N THR A 53 0.07 11.49 -16.25
CA THR A 53 0.38 10.18 -16.85
C THR A 53 1.68 9.58 -16.31
N ARG A 54 2.25 10.15 -15.25
CA ARG A 54 3.56 9.79 -14.71
C ARG A 54 3.39 9.16 -13.34
N ILE A 55 4.25 8.19 -13.06
CA ILE A 55 4.42 7.62 -11.74
C ILE A 55 5.64 8.26 -11.06
N THR A 56 5.50 8.66 -9.79
CA THR A 56 6.68 9.09 -9.01
C THR A 56 7.55 7.89 -8.66
N ARG A 57 8.80 8.15 -8.27
CA ARG A 57 9.69 7.11 -7.75
C ARG A 57 9.08 6.40 -6.53
N ASP A 58 8.39 7.15 -5.68
CA ASP A 58 7.82 6.64 -4.43
C ASP A 58 6.61 5.75 -4.73
N GLU A 59 5.74 6.16 -5.65
CA GLU A 59 4.62 5.34 -6.14
C GLU A 59 5.13 4.05 -6.80
N ALA A 60 6.16 4.14 -7.65
CA ALA A 60 6.75 2.96 -8.28
C ALA A 60 7.37 2.01 -7.26
N THR A 61 8.00 2.54 -6.20
CA THR A 61 8.56 1.74 -5.10
C THR A 61 7.45 1.06 -4.30
N MET A 62 6.34 1.76 -4.05
CA MET A 62 5.17 1.22 -3.36
C MET A 62 4.51 0.09 -4.15
N LEU A 63 4.30 0.28 -5.46
CA LEU A 63 3.77 -0.78 -6.33
C LEU A 63 4.70 -1.99 -6.40
N ARG A 64 6.02 -1.76 -6.45
CA ARG A 64 7.01 -2.84 -6.42
C ARG A 64 6.95 -3.63 -5.12
N ALA A 65 6.80 -2.97 -3.98
CA ALA A 65 6.69 -3.63 -2.68
C ALA A 65 5.41 -4.49 -2.58
N LEU A 66 4.28 -3.99 -3.09
CA LEU A 66 3.02 -4.73 -3.17
C LEU A 66 3.11 -5.96 -4.10
N GLY A 67 3.86 -5.86 -5.20
CA GLY A 67 4.08 -6.98 -6.13
C GLY A 67 5.08 -8.04 -5.67
N ARG A 68 5.64 -7.94 -4.46
CA ARG A 68 6.56 -8.95 -3.91
C ARG A 68 5.78 -10.17 -3.44
N GLU A 69 6.29 -11.36 -3.73
CA GLU A 69 5.82 -12.60 -3.10
C GLU A 69 6.22 -12.66 -1.62
N GLU A 70 5.48 -13.43 -0.82
CA GLU A 70 5.76 -13.63 0.61
C GLU A 70 7.19 -14.15 0.86
N SER A 71 7.68 -15.03 -0.02
CA SER A 71 9.07 -15.54 -0.01
C SER A 71 10.13 -14.43 -0.12
N GLN A 72 9.74 -13.26 -0.64
CA GLN A 72 10.60 -12.10 -0.90
C GLN A 72 10.42 -11.00 0.16
N ILE A 73 9.99 -11.33 1.39
CA ILE A 73 9.79 -10.36 2.47
C ILE A 73 11.02 -9.48 2.73
N ASN A 74 12.24 -10.02 2.59
CA ASN A 74 13.47 -9.25 2.73
C ASN A 74 13.64 -8.19 1.64
N ALA A 75 13.20 -8.47 0.41
CA ALA A 75 13.19 -7.49 -0.67
C ALA A 75 12.10 -6.43 -0.45
N CYS A 76 10.92 -6.86 -0.01
CA CYS A 76 9.84 -5.95 0.38
C CYS A 76 10.27 -5.01 1.51
N HIS A 77 11.01 -5.52 2.51
CA HIS A 77 11.57 -4.73 3.60
C HIS A 77 12.55 -3.67 3.09
N ARG A 78 13.45 -4.04 2.17
CA ARG A 78 14.38 -3.06 1.56
C ARG A 78 13.65 -1.98 0.78
N ASP A 79 12.63 -2.36 0.00
CA ASP A 79 11.80 -1.41 -0.75
C ASP A 79 11.05 -0.47 0.22
N ALA A 80 10.53 -1.00 1.35
CA ALA A 80 9.87 -0.21 2.39
C ALA A 80 10.83 0.76 3.12
N CYS A 81 12.04 0.31 3.47
CA CYS A 81 13.06 1.17 4.07
C CYS A 81 13.45 2.32 3.13
N ALA A 82 13.63 2.02 1.84
CA ALA A 82 13.94 3.02 0.82
C ALA A 82 12.80 4.03 0.64
N LEU A 83 11.55 3.59 0.71
CA LEU A 83 10.37 4.46 0.62
C LEU A 83 10.29 5.42 1.80
N LEU A 84 10.44 4.89 3.02
CA LEU A 84 10.22 5.60 4.29
C LEU A 84 11.44 6.37 4.79
N ALA A 85 12.61 6.15 4.20
CA ALA A 85 13.90 6.69 4.64
C ALA A 85 14.23 6.31 6.10
N THR A 86 14.08 5.02 6.42
CA THR A 86 14.39 4.43 7.73
C THR A 86 15.28 3.20 7.58
N ASP A 87 16.00 2.83 8.66
CA ASP A 87 16.85 1.63 8.67
C ASP A 87 16.04 0.33 8.77
N THR A 88 14.89 0.39 9.45
CA THR A 88 14.01 -0.76 9.66
C THR A 88 12.56 -0.36 9.39
N ALA A 89 11.89 -1.15 8.57
CA ALA A 89 10.50 -0.93 8.15
C ALA A 89 9.69 -2.24 8.16
N LEU A 90 9.92 -3.10 9.18
CA LEU A 90 9.25 -4.41 9.28
C LEU A 90 7.73 -4.30 9.31
N GLY A 91 7.18 -3.34 10.06
CA GLY A 91 5.72 -3.11 10.10
C GLY A 91 5.15 -2.74 8.74
N ALA A 92 5.82 -1.84 8.00
CA ALA A 92 5.37 -1.49 6.65
C ALA A 92 5.51 -2.68 5.68
N ALA A 93 6.60 -3.45 5.76
CA ALA A 93 6.80 -4.63 4.92
C ALA A 93 5.75 -5.72 5.16
N THR A 94 5.37 -5.98 6.42
CA THR A 94 4.31 -6.93 6.73
C THR A 94 2.93 -6.41 6.30
N CYS A 95 2.67 -5.11 6.42
CA CYS A 95 1.46 -4.51 5.87
C CYS A 95 1.39 -4.63 4.35
N PHE A 96 2.50 -4.41 3.62
CA PHE A 96 2.57 -4.61 2.18
C PHE A 96 2.23 -6.05 1.80
N GLN A 97 2.82 -7.03 2.48
CA GLN A 97 2.51 -8.44 2.24
C GLN A 97 1.08 -8.82 2.60
N ALA A 98 0.57 -8.34 3.72
CA ALA A 98 -0.81 -8.62 4.12
C ALA A 98 -1.81 -8.10 3.08
N VAL A 99 -1.56 -6.93 2.51
CA VAL A 99 -2.37 -6.39 1.40
C VAL A 99 -2.21 -7.26 0.15
N SER A 100 -1.00 -7.62 -0.24
CA SER A 100 -0.75 -8.46 -1.42
C SER A 100 -1.48 -9.81 -1.32
N ASN A 101 -1.27 -10.53 -0.22
CA ASN A 101 -1.92 -11.81 0.06
C ASN A 101 -3.45 -11.67 0.11
N CYS A 102 -3.99 -10.57 0.67
CA CYS A 102 -5.43 -10.34 0.68
C CYS A 102 -6.00 -10.14 -0.74
N PHE A 103 -5.24 -9.52 -1.64
CA PHE A 103 -5.65 -9.35 -3.03
C PHE A 103 -5.57 -10.69 -3.79
N GLU A 104 -4.55 -11.50 -3.53
CA GLU A 104 -4.44 -12.86 -4.07
C GLU A 104 -5.60 -13.76 -3.58
N ASP A 105 -5.90 -13.75 -2.28
CA ASP A 105 -7.04 -14.46 -1.67
C ASP A 105 -8.39 -14.13 -2.32
N LEU A 106 -8.53 -12.90 -2.81
CA LEU A 106 -9.75 -12.39 -3.43
C LEU A 106 -9.78 -12.56 -4.95
N GLY A 107 -8.76 -13.21 -5.53
CA GLY A 107 -8.65 -13.53 -6.94
C GLY A 107 -8.21 -12.36 -7.82
N THR A 108 -7.66 -11.29 -7.24
CA THR A 108 -7.19 -10.10 -7.95
C THR A 108 -5.72 -9.78 -7.60
N PRO A 109 -4.77 -10.65 -7.98
CA PRO A 109 -3.36 -10.48 -7.64
C PRO A 109 -2.80 -9.16 -8.19
N LEU A 110 -1.94 -8.50 -7.41
CA LEU A 110 -1.36 -7.16 -7.71
C LEU A 110 -0.07 -7.22 -8.54
N ARG A 111 0.28 -8.38 -9.10
CA ARG A 111 1.54 -8.67 -9.79
C ARG A 111 1.39 -8.74 -11.30
#